data_AF-A0A7J7H7D8-F1
#
_entry.id   AF-A0A7J7H7D8-F1
#
_cell.length_a   1.000
_cell.length_b   1.000
_cell.length_c   1.000
_cell.angle_alpha   90.00
_cell.angle_beta   90.00
_cell.angle_gamma   90.00
#
_symmetry.space_group_name_H-M   'P 1'
#
loop_
_entity.id
_entity.type
_entity.pdbx_description
1 polymer ?
#
loop_
_entity_poly.entity_id
_entity_poly.type
_entity_poly.pdbx_seq_one_letter_code
_entity_poly.pdbx_strand_id
1 'polypeptide(L)'
;MAKGTTVGGGQNLPADVTQLIDQLDRHCLSPDGALLSKSSYDDLQLAREEMSRERLRYLEATAIYCEAIAMVEDYQQAVSVASLVGIRDVQGLYPQLGLKNSPQVYEALEHRLVVAEAAQKLRLTSDFQRW
;
A
#
# COMPACT_ATOMS: atom_id res chain seq x y z
N MET A 1 -8.77 23.22 -60.80
CA MET A 1 -9.39 22.69 -59.57
C MET A 1 -8.52 23.10 -58.38
N ALA A 2 -9.18 23.52 -57.29
CA ALA A 2 -8.69 24.30 -56.13
C ALA A 2 -7.44 23.70 -55.43
N LYS A 3 -6.41 24.48 -55.01
CA LYS A 3 -6.27 25.20 -53.70
C LYS A 3 -6.90 24.42 -52.54
N GLY A 4 -6.24 24.09 -51.43
CA GLY A 4 -4.92 24.39 -50.91
C GLY A 4 -5.00 24.30 -49.38
N THR A 5 -3.97 23.77 -48.72
CA THR A 5 -3.58 24.17 -47.37
C THR A 5 -2.12 23.80 -47.12
N THR A 6 -1.23 24.75 -47.44
CA THR A 6 0.06 24.92 -46.77
C THR A 6 -0.10 26.04 -45.76
N VAL A 7 -0.09 25.69 -44.47
CA VAL A 7 0.23 26.56 -43.32
C VAL A 7 0.79 25.57 -42.28
N GLY A 8 2.03 25.60 -41.79
CA GLY A 8 2.95 26.72 -41.59
C GLY A 8 3.28 26.76 -40.10
N GLY A 9 4.48 26.30 -39.72
CA GLY A 9 4.90 26.27 -38.31
C GLY A 9 6.25 25.61 -38.00
N GLY A 10 6.99 25.10 -38.99
CA GLY A 10 8.41 24.81 -38.81
C GLY A 10 9.19 26.11 -38.97
N GLN A 11 9.34 26.88 -37.90
CA GLN A 11 10.32 27.96 -37.88
C GLN A 11 11.69 27.30 -38.06
N ASN A 12 12.39 27.60 -39.16
CA ASN A 12 13.76 27.15 -39.41
C ASN A 12 14.65 27.71 -38.29
N LEU A 13 14.73 26.98 -37.17
CA LEU A 13 15.68 27.24 -36.12
C LEU A 13 17.09 27.09 -36.73
N PRO A 14 18.04 27.97 -36.39
CA PRO A 14 19.42 27.82 -36.81
C PRO A 14 19.91 26.40 -36.46
N ALA A 15 20.69 25.78 -37.34
CA ALA A 15 21.17 24.40 -37.15
C ALA A 15 21.80 24.17 -35.77
N ASP A 16 22.48 25.19 -35.25
CA ASP A 16 23.09 25.20 -33.91
C ASP A 16 22.06 25.06 -32.78
N VAL A 17 20.89 25.69 -32.92
CA VAL A 17 19.80 25.60 -31.94
C VAL A 17 19.15 24.22 -32.00
N THR A 18 18.96 23.68 -33.20
CA THR A 18 18.48 22.30 -33.37
C THR A 18 19.45 21.30 -32.75
N GLN A 19 20.76 21.46 -32.98
CA GLN A 19 21.79 20.61 -32.40
C GLN A 19 21.85 20.71 -30.87
N LEU A 20 21.69 21.91 -30.31
CA LEU A 20 21.64 22.13 -28.87
C LEU A 20 20.43 21.44 -28.24
N ILE A 21 19.24 21.58 -28.85
CA ILE A 21 18.03 20.90 -28.39
C ILE A 21 18.25 19.38 -28.37
N ASP A 22 18.82 18.84 -29.45
CA ASP A 22 19.14 17.42 -29.59
C ASP A 22 20.11 16.90 -28.51
N GLN A 23 21.09 17.71 -28.11
CA GLN A 23 22.03 17.37 -27.04
C GLN A 23 21.39 17.44 -25.66
N LEU A 24 20.56 18.47 -25.42
CA LEU A 24 19.80 18.60 -24.18
C LEU A 24 18.82 17.44 -24.01
N ASP A 25 18.11 17.06 -25.06
CA ASP A 25 17.14 15.97 -25.03
C ASP A 25 17.83 14.61 -24.74
N ARG A 26 19.01 14.40 -25.31
CA ARG A 26 19.80 13.17 -25.09
C ARG A 26 20.44 13.07 -23.70
N HIS A 27 20.91 14.20 -23.15
CA HIS A 27 21.82 14.17 -21.98
C HIS A 27 21.27 14.84 -20.74
N CYS A 28 20.33 15.77 -20.88
CA CYS A 28 19.92 16.65 -19.80
C CYS A 28 18.44 16.53 -19.46
N LEU A 29 17.57 16.25 -20.43
CA LEU A 29 16.12 16.21 -20.22
C LEU A 29 15.62 14.80 -19.90
N SER A 30 14.43 14.78 -19.30
CA SER A 30 13.70 13.56 -18.97
C SER A 30 13.23 12.81 -20.24
N PRO A 31 13.28 11.47 -20.27
CA PRO A 31 12.87 10.67 -21.43
C PRO A 31 11.36 10.69 -21.70
N ASP A 32 10.53 11.17 -20.76
CA ASP A 32 9.08 11.29 -20.91
C ASP A 32 8.64 12.61 -21.57
N GLY A 33 9.59 13.44 -21.99
CA GLY A 33 9.33 14.76 -22.56
C GLY A 33 8.96 15.83 -21.52
N ALA A 34 9.07 15.53 -20.23
CA ALA A 34 8.96 16.55 -19.18
C ALA A 34 10.16 17.50 -19.23
N LEU A 35 9.92 18.78 -18.96
CA LEU A 35 10.97 19.81 -18.81
C LEU A 35 11.70 19.68 -17.46
N LEU A 36 12.00 18.46 -17.05
CA LEU A 36 12.79 18.13 -15.87
C LEU A 36 14.18 17.71 -16.30
N SER A 37 15.17 17.95 -15.44
CA SER A 37 16.47 17.34 -15.65
C SER A 37 16.36 15.83 -15.50
N LYS A 38 17.18 15.09 -16.22
CA LYS A 38 17.24 13.63 -16.16
C LYS A 38 17.47 13.13 -14.74
N SER A 39 18.36 13.79 -13.98
CA SER A 39 18.61 13.44 -12.58
C SER A 39 17.37 13.63 -11.70
N SER A 40 16.64 14.75 -11.85
CA SER A 40 15.42 14.99 -11.07
C SER A 40 14.29 14.05 -11.46
N TYR A 41 14.23 13.63 -12.72
CA TYR A 41 13.31 12.58 -13.15
C TYR A 41 13.65 11.23 -12.50
N ASP A 42 14.91 10.81 -12.54
CA ASP A 42 15.35 9.55 -11.95
C ASP A 42 15.11 9.52 -10.43
N ASP A 43 15.43 10.61 -9.72
CA ASP A 43 15.17 10.76 -8.29
C ASP A 43 13.66 10.66 -7.98
N LEU A 44 12.81 11.28 -8.81
CA LEU A 44 11.36 11.20 -8.67
C LEU A 44 10.83 9.79 -8.92
N GLN A 45 11.35 9.09 -9.94
CA GLN A 45 10.96 7.70 -10.19
C GLN A 45 11.33 6.81 -9.01
N LEU A 46 12.55 6.95 -8.49
CA LEU A 46 12.98 6.22 -7.30
C LEU A 46 12.03 6.50 -6.13
N ALA A 47 11.76 7.76 -5.80
CA ALA A 47 10.86 8.13 -4.71
C ALA A 47 9.44 7.54 -4.89
N ARG A 48 8.92 7.51 -6.12
CA ARG A 48 7.63 6.89 -6.43
C ARG A 48 7.66 5.38 -6.21
N GLU A 49 8.73 4.70 -6.62
CA GLU A 49 8.91 3.27 -6.37
C GLU A 49 8.97 3.00 -4.86
N GLU A 50 9.72 3.80 -4.10
CA GLU A 50 9.81 3.65 -2.64
C GLU A 50 8.44 3.83 -1.96
N MET A 51 7.69 4.86 -2.35
CA MET A 51 6.34 5.11 -1.85
C MET A 51 5.39 3.97 -2.20
N SER A 52 5.44 3.47 -3.45
CA SER A 52 4.59 2.35 -3.89
C SER A 52 4.87 1.06 -3.13
N ARG A 53 6.16 0.79 -2.86
CA ARG A 53 6.64 -0.36 -2.10
C ARG A 53 6.17 -0.28 -0.64
N GLU A 54 6.27 0.90 -0.03
CA GLU A 54 5.81 1.09 1.34
C GLU A 54 4.28 0.99 1.45
N ARG A 55 3.55 1.54 0.46
CA ARG A 55 2.10 1.36 0.36
C ARG A 55 1.70 -0.11 0.26
N LEU A 56 2.43 -0.91 -0.52
CA LEU A 56 2.15 -2.35 -0.64
C LEU A 56 2.34 -3.06 0.71
N ARG A 57 3.44 -2.81 1.42
CA ARG A 57 3.69 -3.38 2.75
C ARG A 57 2.60 -3.01 3.76
N TYR A 58 2.12 -1.77 3.73
CA TYR A 58 1.01 -1.33 4.57
C TYR A 58 -0.28 -2.10 4.27
N LEU A 59 -0.60 -2.31 2.99
CA LEU A 59 -1.78 -3.08 2.59
C LEU A 59 -1.66 -4.55 3.00
N GLU A 60 -0.48 -5.16 2.84
CA GLU A 60 -0.20 -6.53 3.31
C GLU A 60 -0.37 -6.65 4.82
N ALA A 61 0.20 -5.71 5.60
CA ALA A 61 0.04 -5.68 7.04
C ALA A 61 -1.43 -5.51 7.46
N THR A 62 -2.20 -4.70 6.73
CA THR A 62 -3.63 -4.50 6.97
C THR A 62 -4.41 -5.79 6.68
N ALA A 63 -4.11 -6.49 5.59
CA ALA A 63 -4.74 -7.77 5.27
C ALA A 63 -4.49 -8.83 6.36
N ILE A 64 -3.25 -8.93 6.84
CA ILE A 64 -2.88 -9.83 7.95
C ILE A 64 -3.63 -9.46 9.24
N TYR A 65 -3.75 -8.17 9.55
CA TYR A 65 -4.48 -7.71 10.73
C TYR A 65 -5.98 -8.05 10.65
N CYS A 66 -6.60 -7.86 9.48
CA CYS A 66 -7.98 -8.28 9.23
C CYS A 66 -8.17 -9.80 9.37
N GLU A 67 -7.25 -10.60 8.83
CA GLU A 67 -7.28 -12.06 8.98
C GLU A 67 -7.16 -12.46 10.45
N ALA A 68 -6.26 -11.82 11.21
CA ALA A 68 -6.11 -12.07 12.64
C ALA A 68 -7.39 -11.75 13.44
N ILE A 69 -8.09 -10.67 13.10
CA ILE A 69 -9.39 -10.34 13.71
C ILE A 69 -10.42 -11.43 13.39
N ALA A 70 -10.57 -11.80 12.12
CA ALA A 70 -11.52 -12.82 11.70
C ALA A 70 -11.29 -14.16 12.41
N MET A 71 -10.01 -14.55 12.59
CA MET A 71 -9.66 -15.76 13.35
C MET A 71 -10.10 -15.72 14.82
N VAL A 72 -10.04 -14.54 15.47
CA VAL A 72 -10.51 -14.37 16.86
C VAL A 72 -12.03 -14.36 16.92
N GLU A 73 -12.70 -13.71 15.96
CA GLU A 73 -14.16 -13.69 15.85
C GLU A 73 -14.72 -15.11 15.64
N ASP A 74 -14.12 -15.89 14.74
CA ASP A 74 -14.48 -17.30 14.50
C ASP A 74 -14.32 -18.14 15.78
N TYR A 75 -13.24 -17.93 16.55
CA TYR A 75 -13.04 -18.58 17.84
C TYR A 75 -14.13 -18.20 18.85
N GLN A 76 -14.41 -16.91 19.01
CA GLN A 76 -15.45 -16.42 19.94
C GLN A 76 -16.83 -16.94 19.56
N GLN A 77 -17.14 -17.02 18.26
CA GLN A 77 -18.38 -17.58 17.75
C GLN A 77 -18.50 -19.08 18.08
N ALA A 78 -17.44 -19.85 17.83
CA ALA A 78 -17.39 -21.28 18.16
C ALA A 78 -17.58 -21.55 19.66
N VAL A 79 -16.91 -20.78 20.52
CA VAL A 79 -17.07 -20.88 21.98
C VAL A 79 -18.50 -20.52 22.41
N SER A 80 -19.09 -19.49 21.80
CA SER A 80 -20.47 -19.08 22.08
C SER A 80 -21.48 -20.17 21.70
N VAL A 81 -21.31 -20.80 20.53
CA VAL A 81 -22.16 -21.92 20.08
C VAL A 81 -22.00 -23.13 21.01
N ALA A 82 -20.78 -23.50 21.39
CA ALA A 82 -20.52 -24.60 22.32
C ALA A 82 -21.17 -24.36 23.70
N SER A 83 -21.10 -23.11 24.18
CA SER A 83 -21.72 -22.68 25.44
C SER A 83 -23.25 -22.74 25.39
N LEU A 84 -23.85 -22.38 24.25
CA LEU A 84 -25.30 -22.45 24.04
C LEU A 84 -25.83 -23.89 24.04
N VAL A 85 -25.05 -24.84 23.52
CA VAL A 85 -25.40 -26.27 23.50
C VAL A 85 -25.11 -26.96 24.85
N GLY A 86 -24.57 -26.23 25.83
CA GLY A 86 -24.36 -26.73 27.20
C GLY A 86 -23.23 -27.76 27.32
N ILE A 87 -22.30 -27.81 26.36
CA ILE A 87 -21.22 -28.78 26.36
C ILE A 87 -20.06 -28.27 27.22
N ARG A 88 -19.74 -29.01 28.29
CA ARG A 88 -18.70 -28.64 29.28
C ARG A 88 -17.27 -28.97 28.83
N ASP A 89 -17.11 -29.87 27.86
CA ASP A 89 -15.80 -30.24 27.33
C ASP A 89 -15.58 -29.63 25.95
N VAL A 90 -15.28 -28.33 25.96
CA VAL A 90 -15.01 -27.54 24.75
C VAL A 90 -13.73 -28.06 24.06
N GLN A 91 -12.80 -28.64 24.83
CA GLN A 91 -11.48 -29.09 24.37
C GLN A 91 -11.53 -30.15 23.26
N GLY A 92 -12.49 -31.09 23.33
CA GLY A 92 -12.67 -32.15 22.34
C GLY A 92 -13.44 -31.73 21.08
N LEU A 93 -14.11 -30.57 21.11
CA LEU A 93 -14.95 -30.07 20.01
C LEU A 93 -14.25 -29.07 19.10
N TYR A 94 -13.08 -28.57 19.47
CA TYR A 94 -12.29 -27.62 18.66
C TYR A 94 -12.09 -28.06 17.20
N PRO A 95 -11.73 -29.33 16.90
CA PRO A 95 -11.61 -29.79 15.51
C PRO A 95 -12.94 -29.83 14.76
N GLN A 96 -14.06 -30.05 15.48
CA GLN A 96 -15.41 -30.12 14.91
C GLN A 96 -16.00 -28.72 14.67
N LEU A 97 -15.54 -27.73 15.44
CA LEU A 97 -15.87 -26.30 15.31
C LEU A 97 -15.00 -25.58 14.26
N GLY A 98 -14.16 -26.32 13.51
CA GLY A 98 -13.30 -25.75 12.46
C GLY A 98 -12.05 -25.02 12.99
N LEU A 99 -11.77 -25.08 14.29
CA LEU A 99 -10.64 -24.43 14.92
C LEU A 99 -9.38 -25.29 14.79
N LYS A 100 -8.30 -24.70 14.28
CA LYS A 100 -7.05 -25.40 13.94
C LYS A 100 -6.02 -25.40 15.06
N ASN A 101 -6.14 -24.48 16.01
CA ASN A 101 -5.15 -24.24 17.06
C ASN A 101 -5.75 -24.43 18.46
N SER A 102 -4.89 -24.45 19.48
CA SER A 102 -5.35 -24.50 20.87
C SER A 102 -5.95 -23.14 21.32
N PRO A 103 -6.84 -23.13 22.32
CA PRO A 103 -7.50 -21.91 22.81
C PRO A 103 -6.52 -20.80 23.21
N GLN A 104 -5.40 -21.19 23.82
CA GLN A 104 -4.35 -20.28 24.27
C GLN A 104 -3.76 -19.44 23.12
N VAL A 105 -3.75 -19.98 21.90
CA VAL A 105 -3.25 -19.24 20.72
C VAL A 105 -4.20 -18.11 20.35
N TYR A 106 -5.51 -18.36 20.40
CA TYR A 106 -6.54 -17.37 20.09
C TYR A 106 -6.61 -16.29 21.18
N GLU A 107 -6.57 -16.66 22.46
CA GLU A 107 -6.53 -15.73 23.59
C GLU A 107 -5.27 -14.83 23.53
N ALA A 108 -4.11 -15.41 23.25
CA ALA A 108 -2.87 -14.64 23.09
C ALA A 108 -2.89 -13.75 21.84
N LEU A 109 -3.61 -14.15 20.78
CA LEU A 109 -3.80 -13.32 19.59
C LEU A 109 -4.72 -12.14 19.92
N GLU A 110 -5.87 -12.37 20.55
CA GLU A 110 -6.82 -11.34 20.99
C GLU A 110 -6.12 -10.29 21.88
N HIS A 111 -5.38 -10.74 22.90
CA HIS A 111 -4.63 -9.84 23.76
C HIS A 111 -3.63 -8.97 22.98
N ARG A 112 -2.92 -9.55 22.00
CA ARG A 112 -1.98 -8.80 21.15
C ARG A 112 -2.70 -7.80 20.25
N LEU A 113 -3.87 -8.12 19.71
CA LEU A 113 -4.67 -7.20 18.91
C LEU A 113 -5.10 -5.98 19.74
N VAL A 114 -5.53 -6.18 20.99
CA VAL A 114 -5.90 -5.10 21.92
C VAL A 114 -4.70 -4.19 22.22
N VAL A 115 -3.55 -4.78 22.52
CA VAL A 115 -2.31 -4.00 22.78
C VAL A 115 -1.89 -3.23 21.53
N ALA A 116 -1.97 -3.83 20.35
CA ALA A 116 -1.64 -3.17 19.09
C ALA A 116 -2.59 -1.99 18.80
N GLU A 117 -3.89 -2.15 19.03
CA GLU A 117 -4.88 -1.08 18.87
C GLU A 117 -4.61 0.07 19.85
N ALA A 118 -4.35 -0.24 21.12
CA ALA A 118 -4.01 0.76 22.13
C ALA A 118 -2.72 1.53 21.75
N ALA A 119 -1.68 0.82 21.31
CA ALA A 119 -0.44 1.43 20.84
C ALA A 119 -0.66 2.34 19.62
N GLN A 120 -1.53 1.93 18.68
CA GLN A 120 -1.88 2.74 17.51
C GLN A 120 -2.64 4.02 17.91
N LYS A 121 -3.61 3.93 18.82
CA LYS A 121 -4.33 5.10 19.35
C LYS A 121 -3.38 6.11 19.98
N LEU A 122 -2.40 5.64 20.78
CA LEU A 122 -1.40 6.52 21.39
C LEU A 122 -0.54 7.26 20.35
N ARG A 123 -0.12 6.58 19.27
CA ARG A 123 0.64 7.21 18.18
C ARG A 123 -0.16 8.31 17.49
N LEU A 124 -1.42 8.04 17.15
CA LEU A 124 -2.30 9.00 16.50
C LEU A 124 -2.56 10.23 17.40
N THR A 125 -2.72 10.03 18.71
CA THR A 125 -2.86 11.15 19.65
C THR A 125 -1.60 11.99 19.79
N SER A 126 -0.41 11.39 19.67
CA SER A 126 0.85 12.14 19.72
C SER A 126 1.16 12.91 18.43
N ASP A 127 0.74 12.40 17.27
CA ASP A 127 0.96 13.07 15.98
C ASP A 127 0.06 14.30 15.83
N PHE A 128 -1.15 14.29 16.41
CA PHE A 128 -2.06 15.44 16.42
C PHE A 128 -1.56 16.63 17.26
N GLN A 129 -0.58 16.42 18.16
CA GLN A 129 0.04 17.49 18.95
C GLN A 129 1.33 18.05 18.33
N ARG A 130 1.78 17.53 17.17
CA ARG A 130 3.01 17.97 16.49
C ARG A 130 2.78 18.93 15.32
N TRP A 131 1.55 19.38 15.11
CA TRP A 131 1.15 20.41 14.14
C TRP A 131 0.40 21.53 14.85
#